data_AF-A0A1H7LVT4-F1
#
_entry.id   AF-A0A1H7LVT4-F1
#
_cell.length_a   1.000
_cell.length_b   1.000
_cell.length_c   1.000
_cell.angle_alpha   90.00
_cell.angle_beta   90.00
_cell.angle_gamma   90.00
#
_symmetry.space_group_name_H-M   'P 1'
#
loop_
_entity.id
_entity.type
_entity.pdbx_description
1 polymer ?
#
loop_
_entity_poly.entity_id
_entity_poly.type
_entity_poly.pdbx_seq_one_letter_code
_entity_poly.pdbx_strand_id
1 'polypeptide(L)'
;MAKRIMAGPAKPASADATTTTRDPSGLLENKLEQLNSLLWCFYGAGDGWFQDAGEAHRENLLWIASDLAREAVELFQESAG
;
A
#
# COMPACT_ATOMS: atom_id res chain seq x y z
N MET A 1 17.17 -27.89 35.46
CA MET A 1 18.25 -26.99 35.00
C MET A 1 17.66 -26.02 33.98
N ALA A 2 17.57 -24.72 34.30
CA ALA A 2 16.94 -23.72 33.43
C ALA A 2 18.00 -22.84 32.77
N LYS A 3 18.03 -22.86 31.44
CA LYS A 3 18.93 -22.07 30.59
C LYS A 3 18.34 -20.66 30.47
N ARG A 4 18.98 -19.69 31.11
CA ARG A 4 18.60 -18.26 31.08
C ARG A 4 19.01 -17.69 29.72
N ILE A 5 18.04 -17.33 28.89
CA ILE A 5 18.26 -16.52 27.69
C ILE A 5 18.65 -15.12 28.17
N MET A 6 19.92 -14.71 27.97
CA MET A 6 20.35 -13.35 28.24
C MET A 6 19.92 -12.48 27.05
N ALA A 7 18.92 -11.62 27.26
CA ALA A 7 18.59 -10.56 26.31
C ALA A 7 19.71 -9.50 26.37
N GLY A 8 20.52 -9.43 25.30
CA GLY A 8 21.50 -8.35 25.13
C GLY A 8 20.81 -6.99 25.00
N PRO A 9 21.50 -5.89 25.36
CA PRO A 9 20.91 -4.56 25.35
C PRO A 9 20.47 -4.16 23.94
N ALA A 10 19.22 -3.73 23.82
CA ALA A 10 18.68 -3.20 22.58
C ALA A 10 19.49 -1.94 22.18
N LYS A 11 20.25 -2.07 21.10
CA LYS A 11 20.84 -0.93 20.39
C LYS A 11 19.69 -0.01 19.97
N PRO A 12 19.68 1.28 20.35
CA PRO A 12 18.71 2.21 19.78
C PRO A 12 19.00 2.29 18.28
N ALA A 13 18.05 1.81 17.48
CA ALA A 13 18.09 2.03 16.04
C ALA A 13 18.06 3.55 15.82
N SER A 14 18.97 3.98 14.96
CA SER A 14 19.23 5.36 14.56
C SER A 14 17.93 6.13 14.34
N ALA A 15 17.83 7.32 14.94
CA ALA A 15 16.77 8.29 14.70
C ALA A 15 16.97 8.97 13.32
N ASP A 16 17.01 8.17 12.26
CA ASP A 16 17.22 8.63 10.89
C ASP A 16 16.39 7.79 9.92
N ALA A 17 15.07 7.97 10.00
CA ALA A 17 14.13 7.61 8.95
C ALA A 17 12.79 8.22 9.36
N THR A 18 12.55 9.48 9.00
CA THR A 18 11.33 10.00 8.35
C THR A 18 11.37 11.54 8.38
N THR A 19 12.50 12.14 7.99
CA THR A 19 12.43 13.37 7.20
C THR A 19 12.28 12.97 5.74
N THR A 20 11.23 12.20 5.44
CA THR A 20 10.67 12.24 4.09
C THR A 20 10.02 13.60 4.01
N THR A 21 10.78 14.59 3.53
CA THR A 21 10.18 15.75 2.85
C THR A 21 9.03 15.17 2.04
N ARG A 22 7.80 15.51 2.42
CA ARG A 22 6.58 14.98 1.79
C ARG A 22 6.76 15.17 0.29
N ASP A 23 7.09 14.10 -0.42
CA ASP A 23 7.31 14.12 -1.85
C ASP A 23 5.99 13.66 -2.46
N PRO A 24 5.06 14.59 -2.74
CA PRO A 24 3.73 14.23 -3.23
C PRO A 24 3.82 13.44 -4.53
N SER A 25 4.88 13.65 -5.32
CA SER A 25 5.12 12.96 -6.58
C SER A 25 5.50 11.49 -6.38
N GLY A 26 6.42 11.17 -5.47
CA GLY A 26 6.75 9.78 -5.11
C GLY A 26 5.59 9.07 -4.42
N LEU A 27 4.79 9.79 -3.61
CA LEU A 27 3.56 9.23 -3.04
C LEU A 27 2.51 8.95 -4.12
N LEU A 28 2.37 9.84 -5.10
CA LEU A 28 1.47 9.66 -6.24
C LEU A 28 1.86 8.42 -7.05
N GLU A 29 3.14 8.30 -7.41
CA GLU A 29 3.66 7.15 -8.15
C GLU A 29 3.35 5.84 -7.41
N ASN A 30 3.61 5.80 -6.10
CA ASN A 30 3.30 4.64 -5.29
C ASN A 30 1.79 4.30 -5.27
N LYS A 31 0.91 5.31 -5.19
CA LYS A 31 -0.54 5.10 -5.22
C LYS A 31 -1.02 4.59 -6.58
N LEU A 32 -0.44 5.09 -7.67
CA LEU A 32 -0.73 4.62 -9.03
C LEU A 32 -0.26 3.17 -9.23
N GLU A 33 0.90 2.78 -8.69
CA GLU A 33 1.37 1.38 -8.72
C GLU A 33 0.45 0.44 -7.94
N GLN A 34 -0.03 0.87 -6.77
CA GLN A 34 -1.01 0.10 -5.98
C GLN A 34 -2.32 -0.09 -6.75
N LEU A 35 -2.83 0.99 -7.36
CA LEU A 35 -4.04 0.92 -8.18
C LEU A 35 -3.83 0.01 -9.40
N ASN A 36 -2.70 0.13 -10.09
CA ASN A 36 -2.38 -0.72 -11.23
C ASN A 36 -2.32 -2.20 -10.84
N SER A 37 -1.62 -2.52 -9.75
CA SER A 37 -1.52 -3.89 -9.22
C SER A 37 -2.90 -4.45 -8.86
N LEU A 38 -3.75 -3.65 -8.23
CA LEU A 38 -5.13 -4.03 -7.88
C LEU A 38 -5.97 -4.31 -9.14
N LEU A 39 -5.88 -3.45 -10.15
CA LEU A 39 -6.56 -3.65 -11.43
C LEU A 39 -6.03 -4.88 -12.17
N TRP A 40 -4.71 -5.12 -12.12
CA TRP A 40 -4.11 -6.33 -12.68
C TRP A 40 -4.66 -7.59 -12.00
N CYS A 41 -4.88 -7.58 -10.69
CA CYS A 41 -5.53 -8.68 -9.99
C CYS A 41 -6.98 -8.92 -10.46
N PHE A 42 -7.71 -7.89 -10.94
CA PHE A 42 -9.05 -8.08 -11.51
C PHE A 42 -9.03 -8.77 -12.87
N TYR A 43 -8.07 -8.43 -13.73
CA TYR A 43 -8.07 -8.87 -15.13
C TYR A 43 -7.11 -10.03 -15.42
N GLY A 44 -6.00 -10.12 -14.70
CA GLY A 44 -4.79 -10.84 -15.13
C GLY A 44 -4.44 -12.10 -14.34
N ALA A 45 -5.13 -12.44 -13.26
CA ALA A 45 -4.80 -13.63 -12.47
C ALA A 45 -5.18 -14.94 -13.19
N GLY A 46 -6.10 -14.90 -14.17
CA GLY A 46 -6.44 -16.04 -15.05
C GLY A 46 -7.00 -17.28 -14.33
N ASP A 47 -7.12 -17.22 -13.01
CA ASP A 47 -7.55 -18.29 -12.10
C ASP A 47 -9.04 -18.19 -11.75
N GLY A 48 -9.74 -17.18 -12.29
CA GLY A 48 -11.13 -16.92 -11.97
C GLY A 48 -11.33 -16.42 -10.54
N TRP A 49 -10.26 -16.05 -9.81
CA TRP A 49 -10.32 -15.56 -8.44
C TRP A 49 -11.33 -14.43 -8.29
N PHE A 50 -11.34 -13.48 -9.22
CA PHE A 50 -12.29 -12.38 -9.18
C PHE A 50 -13.73 -12.84 -9.44
N GLN A 51 -13.94 -13.87 -10.28
CA GLN A 51 -15.26 -14.47 -10.47
C GLN A 51 -15.70 -15.38 -9.31
N ASP A 52 -14.78 -15.97 -8.56
CA ASP A 52 -15.06 -16.81 -7.38
C ASP A 52 -15.22 -15.99 -6.09
N ALA A 53 -14.53 -14.85 -6.03
CA ALA A 53 -14.78 -13.81 -5.06
C ALA A 53 -16.23 -13.32 -5.21
N GLY A 54 -17.08 -13.68 -4.25
CA GLY A 54 -18.49 -13.28 -4.22
C GLY A 54 -18.68 -11.76 -4.32
N GLU A 55 -19.91 -11.34 -4.66
CA GLU A 55 -20.25 -9.94 -4.99
C GLU A 55 -19.74 -8.93 -3.96
N ALA A 56 -19.89 -9.22 -2.65
CA ALA A 56 -19.41 -8.36 -1.58
C ALA A 56 -17.88 -8.13 -1.58
N HIS A 57 -17.09 -9.14 -1.98
CA HIS A 57 -15.64 -9.00 -2.09
C HIS A 57 -15.27 -8.10 -3.27
N ARG A 58 -16.00 -8.22 -4.39
CA ARG A 58 -15.78 -7.36 -5.57
C ARG A 58 -16.15 -5.92 -5.31
N GLU A 59 -17.28 -5.67 -4.64
CA GLU A 59 -17.70 -4.33 -4.24
C GLU A 59 -16.67 -3.66 -3.32
N ASN A 60 -16.13 -4.41 -2.35
CA ASN A 60 -15.09 -3.91 -1.46
C ASN A 60 -13.79 -3.58 -2.22
N LEU A 61 -13.37 -4.43 -3.17
CA LEU A 61 -12.19 -4.14 -3.99
C LEU A 61 -12.40 -2.94 -4.92
N LEU A 62 -13.60 -2.78 -5.48
CA LEU A 62 -13.95 -1.61 -6.29
C LEU A 62 -13.97 -0.33 -5.45
N TRP A 63 -14.44 -0.42 -4.21
CA TRP A 63 -14.38 0.68 -3.25
C TRP A 63 -12.93 1.09 -2.95
N ILE A 64 -12.04 0.11 -2.69
CA ILE A 64 -10.60 0.37 -2.49
C ILE A 64 -9.97 1.02 -3.72
N ALA A 65 -10.29 0.55 -4.93
CA ALA A 65 -9.80 1.15 -6.17
C ALA A 65 -10.26 2.61 -6.33
N SER A 66 -11.51 2.89 -5.95
CA SER A 66 -12.08 4.23 -6.00
C SER A 66 -11.41 5.18 -5.01
N ASP A 67 -11.09 4.68 -3.82
CA ASP A 67 -10.39 5.44 -2.78
C ASP A 67 -8.94 5.76 -3.19
N LEU A 68 -8.20 4.77 -3.69
CA LEU A 68 -6.86 4.95 -4.26
C LEU A 68 -6.84 5.97 -5.39
N ALA A 69 -7.84 5.94 -6.28
CA ALA A 69 -7.95 6.90 -7.37
C ALA A 69 -8.19 8.33 -6.86
N ARG A 70 -9.01 8.50 -5.81
CA ARG A 70 -9.25 9.80 -5.19
C ARG A 70 -7.98 10.36 -4.56
N GLU A 71 -7.27 9.55 -3.77
CA GLU A 71 -6.00 9.97 -3.15
C GLU A 71 -4.94 10.33 -4.20
N ALA A 72 -4.88 9.60 -5.31
CA ALA A 72 -3.98 9.92 -6.42
C ALA A 72 -4.32 11.28 -7.06
N VAL A 73 -5.61 11.65 -7.18
CA VAL A 73 -6.00 12.97 -7.67
C VAL A 73 -5.57 14.08 -6.71
N GLU A 74 -5.75 13.89 -5.41
CA GLU A 74 -5.30 14.85 -4.39
C GLU A 74 -3.79 15.04 -4.43
N LEU A 75 -3.02 13.96 -4.47
CA LEU A 75 -1.56 14.01 -4.58
C LEU A 75 -1.10 14.64 -5.90
N PHE A 76 -1.78 14.38 -7.01
CA PHE A 76 -1.48 15.03 -8.29
C PHE A 76 -1.67 16.55 -8.23
N GLN A 77 -2.73 17.02 -7.57
CA GLN A 77 -2.96 18.45 -7.38
C GLN A 77 -1.90 19.08 -6.45
N GLU A 78 -1.48 18.36 -5.41
CA GLU A 78 -0.39 18.79 -4.52
C GLU A 78 0.98 18.82 -5.20
N SER A 79 1.26 17.89 -6.13
CA SER A 79 2.51 17.83 -6.91
C SER A 79 2.60 18.88 -8.01
N ALA A 80 1.47 19.37 -8.51
CA ALA A 80 1.40 20.33 -9.61
C ALA A 80 1.35 21.80 -9.15
N GLY A 81 1.22 22.05 -7.84
CA GLY A 81 1.19 23.38 -7.21
C GLY A 81 2.56 23.83 -6.72
#